data_AF-A0A3N5E0V5-F1
#
_entry.id   AF-A0A3N5E0V5-F1
#
_cell.length_a   1.000
_cell.length_b   1.000
_cell.length_c   1.000
_cell.angle_alpha   90.00
_cell.angle_beta   90.00
_cell.angle_gamma   90.00
#
_symmetry.space_group_name_H-M   'P 1'
#
loop_
_entity.id
_entity.type
_entity.pdbx_description
1 polymer ?
#
loop_
_entity_poly.entity_id
_entity_poly.type
_entity_poly.pdbx_seq_one_letter_code
_entity_poly.pdbx_strand_id
1 'polypeptide(L)'
;MTNSKRIYSKHNPEKDTLPQKVIKPIDGSILQMPNIEDSANTYQKPSKEISPKAFFVIISGGEVREKDYFKIVCKQDKFKRIKIDFIADPTKLSPKGMLSIAQFKKELYQSSQDENPETPDKIFIVSDVDLFMPELIEISPLCAKDELLLIISNSCFEVWLYYAYCSNLPDFSIPKKMATISWEFKKWLPNAIQGGRGINPTKAVFNIQQNIENAKANYKVDANGIPELFSTNMFELAESMLPLIEPELKRMVEDNRIRESEYRNNHKPKQI
;
A
#
# COMPACT_ATOMS: atom_id res chain seq x y z
N MET A 1 6.71 21.84 -20.18
CA MET A 1 6.61 20.59 -19.38
C MET A 1 5.14 20.21 -19.29
N THR A 2 4.71 19.34 -20.18
CA THR A 2 3.34 18.84 -20.30
C THR A 2 3.11 17.77 -19.25
N ASN A 3 2.29 18.07 -18.24
CA ASN A 3 1.87 17.11 -17.21
C ASN A 3 0.91 16.10 -17.88
N SER A 4 1.44 14.95 -18.33
CA SER A 4 0.61 13.88 -18.89
C SER A 4 -0.20 13.22 -17.77
N LYS A 5 -1.51 13.09 -17.99
CA LYS A 5 -2.45 12.52 -17.03
C LYS A 5 -2.31 11.00 -17.05
N ARG A 6 -1.86 10.38 -15.95
CA ARG A 6 -1.76 8.92 -15.84
C ARG A 6 -3.15 8.27 -15.84
N ILE A 7 -3.49 7.54 -16.90
CA ILE A 7 -4.72 6.75 -17.02
C ILE A 7 -4.35 5.27 -16.99
N TYR A 8 -4.48 4.64 -15.82
CA TYR A 8 -4.29 3.20 -15.67
C TYR A 8 -5.66 2.52 -15.77
N SER A 9 -6.00 2.01 -16.95
CA SER A 9 -7.21 1.19 -17.15
C SER A 9 -6.91 -0.28 -16.84
N LYS A 10 -7.88 -0.99 -16.26
CA LYS A 10 -7.85 -2.46 -16.22
C LYS A 10 -8.21 -2.93 -17.63
N HIS A 11 -7.25 -3.41 -18.40
CA HIS A 11 -7.59 -4.11 -19.64
C HIS A 11 -8.23 -5.45 -19.25
N ASN A 12 -9.53 -5.57 -19.46
CA ASN A 12 -10.26 -6.83 -19.35
C ASN A 12 -10.20 -7.48 -20.75
N PRO A 13 -9.41 -8.54 -20.97
CA PRO A 13 -9.55 -9.31 -22.19
C PRO A 13 -10.89 -10.07 -22.09
N GLU A 14 -11.61 -10.14 -23.20
CA GLU A 14 -12.96 -10.68 -23.36
C GLU A 14 -14.10 -9.70 -23.03
N LYS A 15 -14.53 -9.00 -24.07
CA LYS A 15 -15.95 -8.93 -24.44
C LYS A 15 -16.04 -8.75 -25.95
N ASP A 16 -16.30 -9.86 -26.62
CA ASP A 16 -16.74 -9.85 -28.01
C ASP A 16 -17.93 -8.92 -28.19
N THR A 17 -17.84 -8.14 -29.26
CA THR A 17 -18.80 -7.16 -29.73
C THR A 17 -20.18 -7.76 -29.98
N LEU A 18 -21.21 -7.12 -29.46
CA LEU A 18 -22.57 -7.19 -30.01
C LEU A 18 -22.99 -5.81 -30.56
N PRO A 19 -23.62 -5.73 -31.74
CA PRO A 19 -23.70 -4.52 -32.55
C PRO A 19 -24.66 -3.46 -32.00
N GLN A 20 -24.23 -2.20 -32.15
CA GLN A 20 -24.97 -1.00 -31.83
C GLN A 20 -26.24 -0.85 -32.69
N LYS A 21 -27.37 -0.55 -32.05
CA LYS A 21 -28.63 -0.19 -32.72
C LYS A 21 -28.55 1.26 -33.21
N VAL A 22 -28.65 1.41 -34.53
CA VAL A 22 -28.79 2.67 -35.27
C VAL A 22 -30.11 3.36 -34.90
N ILE A 23 -30.06 4.63 -34.50
CA ILE A 23 -31.23 5.54 -34.48
C ILE A 23 -31.02 6.59 -35.57
N LYS A 24 -31.99 6.67 -36.48
CA LYS A 24 -32.03 7.56 -37.66
C LYS A 24 -32.43 9.01 -37.28
N PRO A 25 -32.04 10.02 -38.07
CA PRO A 25 -32.41 11.42 -37.85
C PRO A 25 -33.79 11.76 -38.48
N ILE A 26 -34.51 12.72 -37.90
CA ILE A 26 -35.71 13.34 -38.50
C ILE A 26 -35.62 14.87 -38.38
N ASP A 27 -36.03 15.50 -39.48
CA ASP A 27 -35.97 16.91 -39.91
C ASP A 27 -36.56 18.00 -39.00
N GLY A 28 -35.91 19.17 -39.05
CA GLY A 28 -36.47 20.42 -39.55
C GLY A 28 -37.53 21.19 -38.75
N SER A 29 -37.13 22.33 -38.15
CA SER A 29 -37.87 23.61 -38.25
C SER A 29 -37.05 24.78 -37.68
N ILE A 30 -36.98 25.86 -38.46
CA ILE A 30 -36.23 27.10 -38.21
C ILE A 30 -37.07 28.05 -37.34
N LEU A 31 -36.48 28.60 -36.28
CA LEU A 31 -36.82 29.95 -35.78
C LEU A 31 -35.54 30.64 -35.32
N GLN A 32 -35.26 31.80 -35.93
CA GLN A 32 -34.09 32.65 -35.71
C GLN A 32 -34.51 33.83 -34.83
N MET A 33 -33.81 34.10 -33.72
CA MET A 33 -33.91 35.34 -32.94
C MET A 33 -32.68 35.46 -31.99
N PRO A 34 -32.35 36.66 -31.49
CA PRO A 34 -31.17 37.45 -31.85
C PRO A 34 -29.94 37.22 -30.94
N ASN A 35 -28.76 37.63 -31.45
CA ASN A 35 -27.51 37.75 -30.71
C ASN A 35 -27.69 38.60 -29.44
N ILE A 36 -27.51 37.98 -28.29
CA ILE A 36 -27.24 38.67 -27.02
C ILE A 36 -25.81 38.27 -26.65
N GLU A 37 -24.90 39.23 -26.75
CA GLU A 37 -23.59 39.14 -26.10
C GLU A 37 -23.82 39.09 -24.59
N ASP A 38 -23.72 37.90 -24.01
CA ASP A 38 -23.63 37.74 -22.57
C ASP A 38 -22.20 37.32 -22.22
N SER A 39 -21.49 38.26 -21.59
CA SER A 39 -20.17 38.09 -21.00
C SER A 39 -20.23 37.09 -19.84
N ALA A 40 -20.31 35.80 -20.14
CA ALA A 40 -20.09 34.74 -19.17
C ALA A 40 -18.58 34.61 -18.97
N ASN A 41 -18.07 35.37 -18.00
CA ASN A 41 -16.74 35.24 -17.44
C ASN A 41 -16.62 33.83 -16.81
N THR A 42 -16.28 32.82 -17.61
CA THR A 42 -16.06 31.45 -17.14
C THR A 42 -14.74 31.40 -16.38
N TYR A 43 -14.78 31.82 -15.12
CA TYR A 43 -13.78 31.46 -14.13
C TYR A 43 -13.84 29.93 -13.94
N GLN A 44 -13.16 29.19 -14.82
CA GLN A 44 -12.83 27.80 -14.54
C GLN A 44 -11.73 27.80 -13.49
N LYS A 45 -12.12 27.50 -12.24
CA LYS A 45 -11.17 27.12 -11.20
C LYS A 45 -10.35 25.98 -11.80
N PRO A 46 -9.02 26.10 -12.00
CA PRO A 46 -8.26 25.00 -12.55
C PRO A 46 -8.37 23.84 -11.55
N SER A 47 -9.12 22.80 -11.92
CA SER A 47 -9.08 21.54 -11.22
C SER A 47 -7.67 20.99 -11.45
N LYS A 48 -6.74 21.29 -10.54
CA LYS A 48 -5.55 20.47 -10.36
C LYS A 48 -6.05 19.10 -9.90
N GLU A 49 -6.53 18.29 -10.83
CA GLU A 49 -6.54 16.84 -10.68
C GLU A 49 -5.08 16.45 -10.53
N ILE A 50 -4.65 16.29 -9.28
CA ILE A 50 -3.34 15.75 -8.96
C ILE A 50 -3.39 14.30 -9.41
N SER A 51 -2.78 13.98 -10.55
CA SER A 51 -2.55 12.60 -10.96
C SER A 51 -1.63 11.92 -9.94
N PRO A 52 -1.77 10.60 -9.74
CA PRO A 52 -0.83 9.85 -8.92
C PRO A 52 0.59 10.08 -9.40
N LYS A 53 1.50 10.40 -8.46
CA LYS A 53 2.91 10.58 -8.76
C LYS A 53 3.64 9.25 -8.90
N ALA A 54 3.16 8.21 -8.22
CA ALA A 54 3.73 6.87 -8.29
C ALA A 54 2.63 5.81 -8.28
N PHE A 55 2.92 4.68 -8.94
CA PHE A 55 2.09 3.48 -8.89
C PHE A 55 2.89 2.30 -8.32
N PHE A 56 2.33 1.71 -7.27
CA PHE A 56 2.93 0.60 -6.53
C PHE A 56 2.08 -0.65 -6.76
N VAL A 57 2.72 -1.76 -7.09
CA VAL A 57 2.08 -3.08 -7.10
C VAL A 57 2.65 -3.84 -5.90
N ILE A 58 1.79 -4.31 -5.01
CA ILE A 58 2.19 -5.06 -3.82
C ILE A 58 1.60 -6.45 -3.92
N ILE A 59 2.44 -7.46 -4.17
CA ILE A 59 2.07 -8.87 -4.19
C ILE A 59 2.41 -9.44 -2.82
N SER A 60 1.40 -9.92 -2.08
CA SER A 60 1.54 -10.33 -0.68
C SER A 60 1.21 -11.80 -0.47
N GLY A 61 2.04 -12.48 0.32
CA GLY A 61 1.78 -13.86 0.78
C GLY A 61 0.71 -13.95 1.87
N GLY A 62 0.39 -12.83 2.50
CA GLY A 62 -0.72 -12.70 3.46
C GLY A 62 -1.88 -11.87 2.92
N GLU A 63 -3.11 -12.34 3.12
CA GLU A 63 -4.31 -11.72 2.53
C GLU A 63 -4.95 -10.66 3.43
N VAL A 64 -4.98 -10.89 4.75
CA VAL A 64 -5.81 -10.09 5.66
C VAL A 64 -5.00 -8.99 6.32
N ARG A 65 -3.89 -9.33 6.96
CA ARG A 65 -3.21 -8.42 7.89
C ARG A 65 -2.40 -7.34 7.18
N GLU A 66 -1.69 -7.74 6.14
CA GLU A 66 -0.93 -6.89 5.23
C GLU A 66 -1.90 -5.95 4.48
N LYS A 67 -2.99 -6.52 3.95
CA LYS A 67 -4.05 -5.73 3.30
C LYS A 67 -4.67 -4.70 4.25
N ASP A 68 -4.94 -5.09 5.50
CA ASP A 68 -5.45 -4.17 6.51
C ASP A 68 -4.45 -3.06 6.85
N TYR A 69 -3.14 -3.36 6.90
CA TYR A 69 -2.10 -2.35 7.08
C TYR A 69 -2.12 -1.31 5.95
N PHE A 70 -2.23 -1.76 4.69
CA PHE A 70 -2.28 -0.86 3.53
C PHE A 70 -3.65 -0.23 3.26
N LYS A 71 -4.71 -0.70 3.92
CA LYS A 71 -6.10 -0.31 3.63
C LYS A 71 -6.35 1.19 3.63
N ILE A 72 -5.70 1.93 4.54
CA ILE A 72 -5.87 3.37 4.63
C ILE A 72 -5.22 4.07 3.44
N VAL A 73 -3.98 3.71 3.10
CA VAL A 73 -3.21 4.34 2.02
C VAL A 73 -3.74 4.01 0.62
N CYS A 74 -4.47 2.90 0.47
CA CYS A 74 -5.16 2.57 -0.78
C CYS A 74 -6.35 3.50 -1.12
N LYS A 75 -6.83 4.31 -0.16
CA LYS A 75 -7.99 5.20 -0.36
C LYS A 75 -7.63 6.41 -1.23
N GLN A 76 -7.93 6.33 -2.53
CA GLN A 76 -7.56 7.33 -3.53
C GLN A 76 -8.22 8.71 -3.32
N ASP A 77 -9.36 8.78 -2.63
CA ASP A 77 -9.97 10.04 -2.21
C ASP A 77 -9.08 10.83 -1.25
N LYS A 78 -8.28 10.12 -0.43
CA LYS A 78 -7.36 10.68 0.55
C LYS A 78 -5.95 10.79 0.00
N PHE A 79 -5.43 9.71 -0.57
CA PHE A 79 -4.03 9.57 -1.00
C PHE A 79 -3.90 9.72 -2.51
N LYS A 80 -4.00 10.95 -3.01
CA LYS A 80 -4.00 11.23 -4.46
C LYS A 80 -2.62 11.08 -5.13
N ARG A 81 -1.54 11.11 -4.34
CA ARG A 81 -0.15 11.07 -4.86
C ARG A 81 0.37 9.66 -5.10
N ILE A 82 -0.34 8.63 -4.63
CA ILE A 82 0.06 7.24 -4.78
C ILE A 82 -1.14 6.39 -5.18
N LYS A 83 -0.94 5.52 -6.15
CA LYS A 83 -1.89 4.44 -6.46
C LYS A 83 -1.25 3.11 -6.05
N ILE A 84 -2.00 2.26 -5.35
CA ILE A 84 -1.53 0.94 -4.92
C ILE A 84 -2.45 -0.13 -5.51
N ASP A 85 -1.91 -1.08 -6.27
CA ASP A 85 -2.56 -2.34 -6.63
C ASP A 85 -2.08 -3.42 -5.67
N PHE A 86 -2.89 -3.73 -4.65
CA PHE A 86 -2.59 -4.79 -3.68
C PHE A 86 -3.17 -6.12 -4.17
N ILE A 87 -2.32 -7.12 -4.31
CA ILE A 87 -2.65 -8.45 -4.82
C ILE A 87 -2.28 -9.47 -3.75
N ALA A 88 -3.27 -10.25 -3.33
CA ALA A 88 -3.06 -11.49 -2.60
C ALA A 88 -3.89 -12.55 -3.31
N ASP A 89 -3.23 -13.48 -3.99
CA ASP A 89 -3.87 -14.58 -4.71
C ASP A 89 -3.75 -15.84 -3.85
N PRO A 90 -4.86 -16.33 -3.26
CA PRO A 90 -4.85 -17.51 -2.39
C PRO A 90 -4.26 -18.76 -3.04
N THR A 91 -4.24 -18.83 -4.37
CA THR A 91 -3.70 -19.97 -5.13
C THR A 91 -2.20 -19.86 -5.40
N LYS A 92 -1.60 -18.68 -5.16
CA LYS A 92 -0.20 -18.35 -5.50
C LYS A 92 0.51 -17.57 -4.39
N LEU A 93 0.23 -17.91 -3.13
CA LEU A 93 0.84 -17.26 -1.96
C LEU A 93 2.31 -17.64 -1.72
N SER A 94 2.84 -18.67 -2.41
CA SER A 94 4.26 -19.03 -2.29
C SER A 94 5.15 -17.98 -2.98
N PRO A 95 6.40 -17.77 -2.52
CA PRO A 95 7.31 -16.80 -3.14
C PRO A 95 7.47 -16.93 -4.66
N LYS A 96 7.56 -18.13 -5.22
CA LYS A 96 7.58 -18.38 -6.68
C LYS A 96 6.28 -18.00 -7.35
N GLY A 97 5.15 -18.37 -6.75
CA GLY A 97 3.83 -17.97 -7.25
C GLY A 97 3.70 -16.44 -7.33
N MET A 98 4.18 -15.76 -6.29
CA MET A 98 4.23 -14.30 -6.24
C MET A 98 5.20 -13.69 -7.24
N LEU A 99 6.38 -14.29 -7.45
CA LEU A 99 7.33 -13.88 -8.48
C LEU A 99 6.69 -13.93 -9.87
N SER A 100 6.00 -15.03 -10.21
CA SER A 100 5.30 -15.16 -11.49
C SER A 100 4.21 -14.09 -11.68
N ILE A 101 3.47 -13.75 -10.62
CA ILE A 101 2.50 -12.65 -10.67
C ILE A 101 3.21 -11.31 -10.89
N ALA A 102 4.31 -11.06 -10.18
CA ALA A 102 5.07 -9.83 -10.27
C ALA A 102 5.65 -9.62 -11.68
N GLN A 103 6.22 -10.67 -12.28
CA GLN A 103 6.72 -10.65 -13.66
C GLN A 103 5.59 -10.35 -14.66
N PHE A 104 4.46 -11.07 -14.56
CA PHE A 104 3.29 -10.80 -15.40
C PHE A 104 2.79 -9.36 -15.27
N LYS A 105 2.75 -8.82 -14.04
CA LYS A 105 2.34 -7.44 -13.77
C LYS A 105 3.35 -6.43 -14.32
N LYS A 106 4.65 -6.72 -14.24
CA LYS A 106 5.70 -5.89 -14.84
C LYS A 106 5.47 -5.75 -16.35
N GLU A 107 5.26 -6.86 -17.05
CA GLU A 107 4.97 -6.88 -18.48
C GLU A 107 3.66 -6.14 -18.81
N LEU A 108 2.58 -6.43 -18.07
CA LEU A 108 1.28 -5.81 -18.28
C LEU A 108 1.34 -4.28 -18.17
N TYR A 109 2.12 -3.75 -17.22
CA TYR A 109 2.23 -2.32 -16.99
C TYR A 109 3.35 -1.65 -17.77
N GLN A 110 4.20 -2.41 -18.47
CA GLN A 110 5.32 -1.87 -19.25
C GLN A 110 4.87 -0.81 -20.27
N SER A 111 3.71 -1.01 -20.91
CA SER A 111 3.12 -0.06 -21.87
C SER A 111 2.51 1.20 -21.24
N SER A 112 2.32 1.20 -19.91
CA SER A 112 1.72 2.27 -19.13
C SER A 112 2.74 3.00 -18.24
N GLN A 113 4.01 2.60 -18.28
CA GLN A 113 5.07 3.28 -17.55
C GLN A 113 5.26 4.67 -18.12
N ASP A 114 5.09 5.67 -17.25
CA ASP A 114 5.43 7.06 -17.53
C ASP A 114 6.95 7.15 -17.70
N GLU A 115 7.43 7.84 -18.74
CA GLU A 115 8.85 8.04 -18.98
C GLU A 115 9.52 8.90 -17.90
N ASN A 116 8.74 9.47 -16.96
CA ASN A 116 9.27 10.25 -15.86
C ASN A 116 10.14 9.39 -14.91
N PRO A 117 11.48 9.54 -14.95
CA PRO A 117 12.40 8.71 -14.19
C PRO A 117 12.44 9.08 -12.70
N GLU A 118 11.83 10.19 -12.29
CA GLU A 118 11.85 10.62 -10.88
C GLU A 118 10.93 9.79 -9.98
N THR A 119 9.91 9.13 -10.53
CA THR A 119 8.96 8.31 -9.76
C THR A 119 8.55 7.06 -10.52
N PRO A 120 9.49 6.10 -10.72
CA PRO A 120 9.20 4.87 -11.42
C PRO A 120 8.16 4.04 -10.66
N ASP A 121 7.37 3.29 -11.42
CA ASP A 121 6.45 2.32 -10.86
C ASP A 121 7.23 1.20 -10.18
N LYS A 122 6.82 0.83 -8.97
CA LYS A 122 7.54 -0.13 -8.13
C LYS A 122 6.69 -1.37 -7.91
N ILE A 123 7.29 -2.54 -8.08
CA ILE A 123 6.65 -3.82 -7.83
C ILE A 123 7.33 -4.47 -6.64
N PHE A 124 6.56 -4.72 -5.59
CA PHE A 124 7.01 -5.32 -4.35
C PHE A 124 6.43 -6.71 -4.20
N ILE A 125 7.26 -7.66 -3.79
CA ILE A 125 6.83 -8.97 -3.29
C ILE A 125 7.02 -8.93 -1.77
N VAL A 126 5.96 -9.17 -1.01
CA VAL A 126 5.96 -9.15 0.46
C VAL A 126 5.71 -10.57 0.95
N SER A 127 6.70 -11.13 1.64
CA SER A 127 6.66 -12.51 2.12
C SER A 127 7.20 -12.64 3.55
N ASP A 128 6.76 -13.69 4.22
CA ASP A 128 7.28 -14.10 5.51
C ASP A 128 8.32 -15.21 5.31
N VAL A 129 9.34 -15.30 6.17
CA VAL A 129 10.32 -16.39 6.10
C VAL A 129 9.67 -17.75 6.36
N ASP A 130 8.84 -17.85 7.41
CA ASP A 130 8.18 -19.06 7.93
C ASP A 130 8.67 -20.41 7.33
N LEU A 131 7.87 -21.07 6.50
CA LEU A 131 8.23 -22.31 5.79
C LEU A 131 8.88 -22.08 4.41
N PHE A 132 9.12 -20.83 4.04
CA PHE A 132 9.48 -20.42 2.67
C PHE A 132 10.96 -20.06 2.50
N MET A 133 11.80 -20.19 3.53
CA MET A 133 13.23 -19.84 3.44
C MET A 133 13.95 -20.40 2.20
N PRO A 134 13.83 -21.69 1.83
CA PRO A 134 14.50 -22.21 0.64
C PRO A 134 14.03 -21.52 -0.65
N GLU A 135 12.75 -21.22 -0.74
CA GLU A 135 12.14 -20.58 -1.91
C GLU A 135 12.51 -19.10 -1.99
N LEU A 136 12.60 -18.41 -0.86
CA LEU A 136 13.08 -17.02 -0.78
C LEU A 136 14.53 -16.89 -1.25
N ILE A 137 15.41 -17.82 -0.86
CA ILE A 137 16.80 -17.86 -1.33
C ILE A 137 16.83 -18.04 -2.85
N GLU A 138 15.97 -18.91 -3.39
CA GLU A 138 15.90 -19.18 -4.83
C GLU A 138 15.40 -17.96 -5.63
N ILE A 139 14.35 -17.27 -5.15
CA ILE A 139 13.77 -16.14 -5.90
C ILE A 139 14.51 -14.82 -5.71
N SER A 140 15.27 -14.65 -4.63
CA SER A 140 16.00 -13.41 -4.34
C SER A 140 16.85 -12.89 -5.52
N PRO A 141 17.76 -13.70 -6.12
CA PRO A 141 18.53 -13.25 -7.28
C PRO A 141 17.67 -12.99 -8.52
N LEU A 142 16.54 -13.69 -8.68
CA LEU A 142 15.60 -13.48 -9.79
C LEU A 142 14.87 -12.14 -9.63
N CYS A 143 14.43 -11.81 -8.42
CA CYS A 143 13.82 -10.52 -8.12
C CYS A 143 14.80 -9.38 -8.42
N ALA A 144 16.06 -9.50 -7.99
CA ALA A 144 17.09 -8.50 -8.26
C ALA A 144 17.33 -8.32 -9.78
N LYS A 145 17.42 -9.43 -10.53
CA LYS A 145 17.56 -9.41 -12.00
C LYS A 145 16.39 -8.71 -12.68
N ASP A 146 15.18 -8.95 -12.19
CA ASP A 146 13.95 -8.40 -12.76
C ASP A 146 13.57 -7.04 -12.13
N GLU A 147 14.45 -6.42 -11.34
CA GLU A 147 14.23 -5.14 -10.65
C GLU A 147 12.93 -5.14 -9.80
N LEU A 148 12.59 -6.30 -9.26
CA LEU A 148 11.48 -6.48 -8.33
C LEU A 148 12.01 -6.36 -6.91
N LEU A 149 11.26 -5.65 -6.05
CA LEU A 149 11.67 -5.40 -4.67
C LEU A 149 11.13 -6.51 -3.76
N LEU A 150 12.02 -7.37 -3.26
CA LEU A 150 11.67 -8.46 -2.36
C LEU A 150 11.73 -8.00 -0.90
N ILE A 151 10.57 -8.01 -0.24
CA ILE A 151 10.36 -7.62 1.14
C ILE A 151 10.05 -8.85 1.97
N ILE A 152 10.86 -9.08 2.99
CA ILE A 152 10.85 -10.27 3.84
C ILE A 152 10.74 -9.86 5.31
N SER A 153 9.81 -10.48 6.03
CA SER A 153 9.73 -10.40 7.49
C SER A 153 10.03 -11.77 8.13
N ASN A 154 10.94 -11.81 9.10
CA ASN A 154 11.28 -13.03 9.81
C ASN A 154 10.90 -12.91 11.29
N SER A 155 10.02 -13.73 11.85
CA SER A 155 9.38 -14.89 11.21
C SER A 155 8.11 -14.55 10.43
N CYS A 156 7.50 -13.39 10.69
CA CYS A 156 6.25 -12.98 10.07
C CYS A 156 6.04 -11.45 10.07
N PHE A 157 5.05 -10.97 9.32
CA PHE A 157 4.68 -9.55 9.21
C PHE A 157 4.43 -8.86 10.55
N GLU A 158 4.02 -9.58 11.58
CA GLU A 158 3.89 -9.07 12.94
C GLU A 158 5.17 -8.42 13.49
N VAL A 159 6.35 -8.80 12.99
CA VAL A 159 7.62 -8.16 13.35
C VAL A 159 7.64 -6.70 12.89
N TRP A 160 7.12 -6.42 11.69
CA TRP A 160 6.94 -5.04 11.23
C TRP A 160 5.96 -4.27 12.11
N LEU A 161 4.87 -4.92 12.53
CA LEU A 161 3.87 -4.32 13.41
C LEU A 161 4.39 -4.08 14.83
N TYR A 162 5.28 -4.93 15.32
CA TYR A 162 5.97 -4.79 16.61
C TYR A 162 6.81 -3.49 16.64
N TYR A 163 7.57 -3.24 15.57
CA TYR A 163 8.42 -2.06 15.46
C TYR A 163 7.65 -0.73 15.36
N ALA A 164 6.33 -0.76 15.18
CA ALA A 164 5.48 0.42 15.33
C ALA A 164 5.39 0.97 16.75
N TYR A 165 5.81 0.18 17.75
CA TYR A 165 5.64 0.50 19.17
C TYR A 165 6.89 0.24 20.01
N CYS A 166 7.80 -0.61 19.55
CA CYS A 166 8.98 -1.02 20.29
C CYS A 166 10.25 -0.82 19.46
N SER A 167 11.34 -0.36 20.09
CA SER A 167 12.61 -0.05 19.42
C SER A 167 13.70 -1.10 19.58
N ASN A 168 13.53 -2.06 20.50
CA ASN A 168 14.49 -3.12 20.76
C ASN A 168 14.02 -4.43 20.12
N LEU A 169 14.88 -5.44 20.03
CA LEU A 169 14.44 -6.79 19.66
C LEU A 169 13.33 -7.30 20.61
N PRO A 170 12.38 -8.12 20.12
CA PRO A 170 11.35 -8.71 20.96
C PRO A 170 11.93 -9.56 22.08
N ASP A 171 11.52 -9.30 23.33
CA ASP A 171 11.77 -10.18 24.48
C ASP A 171 10.83 -11.39 24.46
N PHE A 172 10.98 -12.19 23.40
CA PHE A 172 10.16 -13.35 23.12
C PHE A 172 10.99 -14.62 23.31
N SER A 173 10.49 -15.52 24.16
CA SER A 173 11.12 -16.83 24.37
C SER A 173 10.94 -17.70 23.12
N ILE A 174 12.04 -17.94 22.40
CA ILE A 174 12.02 -18.71 21.15
C ILE A 174 11.64 -20.17 21.44
N PRO A 175 10.54 -20.70 20.87
CA PRO A 175 10.17 -22.10 21.06
C PRO A 175 11.21 -23.03 20.42
N LYS A 176 11.32 -24.26 20.96
CA LYS A 176 12.21 -25.29 20.42
C LYS A 176 11.88 -25.67 18.98
N LYS A 177 10.59 -25.63 18.61
CA LYS A 177 10.13 -25.96 17.26
C LYS A 177 10.12 -24.70 16.40
N MET A 178 11.10 -24.57 15.51
CA MET A 178 11.27 -23.39 14.65
C MET A 178 10.01 -23.06 13.81
N ALA A 179 9.35 -24.09 13.27
CA ALA A 179 8.11 -23.94 12.48
C ALA A 179 6.90 -23.38 13.26
N THR A 180 7.00 -23.20 14.58
CA THR A 180 5.93 -22.61 15.39
C THR A 180 6.21 -21.18 15.82
N ILE A 181 7.41 -20.65 15.56
CA ILE A 181 7.83 -19.32 16.00
C ILE A 181 6.84 -18.24 15.52
N SER A 182 6.48 -18.24 14.22
CA SER A 182 5.53 -17.26 13.65
C SER A 182 4.20 -17.23 14.40
N TRP A 183 3.62 -18.40 14.66
CA TRP A 183 2.34 -18.52 15.35
C TRP A 183 2.42 -18.18 16.84
N GLU A 184 3.47 -18.59 17.54
CA GLU A 184 3.65 -18.26 18.95
C GLU A 184 3.94 -16.77 19.13
N PHE A 185 4.72 -16.17 18.23
CA PHE A 185 4.98 -14.74 18.21
C PHE A 185 3.67 -13.94 18.02
N LYS A 186 2.83 -14.35 17.06
CA LYS A 186 1.49 -13.78 16.82
C LYS A 186 0.60 -13.79 18.06
N LYS A 187 0.71 -14.83 18.91
CA LYS A 187 -0.04 -14.97 20.16
C LYS A 187 0.52 -14.15 21.30
N TRP A 188 1.84 -14.03 21.37
CA TRP A 188 2.53 -13.26 22.40
C TRP A 188 2.39 -11.75 22.19
N LEU A 189 2.46 -11.31 20.93
CA LEU A 189 2.51 -9.90 20.54
C LEU A 189 1.41 -9.00 21.15
N PRO A 190 0.11 -9.41 21.19
CA PRO A 190 -0.93 -8.60 21.81
C PRO A 190 -0.70 -8.28 23.29
N ASN A 191 -0.04 -9.17 24.03
CA ASN A 191 0.23 -9.00 25.46
C ASN A 191 1.50 -8.17 25.70
N ALA A 192 2.48 -8.28 24.80
CA ALA A 192 3.72 -7.52 24.87
C ALA A 192 3.52 -6.02 24.59
N ILE A 193 2.50 -5.66 23.80
CA ILE A 193 2.28 -4.29 23.33
C ILE A 193 0.95 -3.74 23.86
N GLN A 194 0.96 -2.47 24.28
CA GLN A 194 -0.24 -1.69 24.65
C GLN A 194 -1.12 -2.32 25.75
N GLY A 195 -0.51 -2.90 26.79
CA GLY A 195 -1.24 -3.40 27.96
C GLY A 195 -2.30 -4.46 27.63
N GLY A 196 -2.06 -5.29 26.60
CA GLY A 196 -2.96 -6.39 26.22
C GLY A 196 -4.02 -6.05 25.17
N ARG A 197 -4.05 -4.83 24.61
CA ARG A 197 -5.14 -4.39 23.71
C ARG A 197 -5.01 -4.85 22.25
N GLY A 198 -3.99 -5.64 21.92
CA GLY A 198 -3.77 -6.17 20.57
C GLY A 198 -3.33 -5.11 19.57
N ILE A 199 -2.57 -5.53 18.55
CA ILE A 199 -2.15 -4.62 17.49
C ILE A 199 -3.20 -4.56 16.39
N ASN A 200 -3.65 -3.35 16.09
CA ASN A 200 -4.49 -3.09 14.92
C ASN A 200 -3.60 -2.65 13.74
N PRO A 201 -3.49 -3.46 12.66
CA PRO A 201 -2.66 -3.13 11.50
C PRO A 201 -3.04 -1.79 10.84
N THR A 202 -4.34 -1.47 10.77
CA THR A 202 -4.81 -0.20 10.20
C THR A 202 -4.37 1.02 11.02
N LYS A 203 -4.11 0.85 12.32
CA LYS A 203 -3.59 1.92 13.18
C LYS A 203 -2.08 2.02 13.15
N ALA A 204 -1.39 0.88 12.97
CA ALA A 204 0.07 0.84 12.94
C ALA A 204 0.67 1.71 11.82
N VAL A 205 -0.03 1.88 10.69
CA VAL A 205 0.43 2.73 9.58
C VAL A 205 0.65 4.19 9.97
N PHE A 206 -0.01 4.71 11.01
CA PHE A 206 0.21 6.07 11.48
C PHE A 206 1.56 6.25 12.19
N ASN A 207 2.20 5.15 12.61
CA ASN A 207 3.51 5.14 13.24
C ASN A 207 4.63 4.81 12.24
N ILE A 208 4.37 4.84 10.94
CA ILE A 208 5.29 4.37 9.89
C ILE A 208 6.73 4.92 10.00
N GLN A 209 6.93 6.16 10.45
CA GLN A 209 8.28 6.71 10.70
C GLN A 209 9.00 5.94 11.81
N GLN A 210 8.31 5.75 12.93
CA GLN A 210 8.83 4.97 14.05
C GLN A 210 9.07 3.51 13.63
N ASN A 211 8.17 2.90 12.83
CA ASN A 211 8.39 1.57 12.29
C ASN A 211 9.70 1.50 11.48
N ILE A 212 9.93 2.46 10.58
CA ILE A 212 11.13 2.53 9.73
C ILE A 212 12.37 2.58 10.61
N GLU A 213 12.43 3.53 11.54
CA GLU A 213 13.60 3.72 12.42
C GLU A 213 13.90 2.47 13.24
N ASN A 214 12.87 1.91 13.89
CA ASN A 214 13.02 0.76 14.77
C ASN A 214 13.38 -0.52 13.98
N ALA A 215 12.74 -0.76 12.84
CA ALA A 215 13.04 -1.92 12.01
C ALA A 215 14.47 -1.85 11.47
N LYS A 216 14.91 -0.67 10.98
CA LYS A 216 16.28 -0.47 10.48
C LYS A 216 17.33 -0.66 11.57
N ALA A 217 17.08 -0.15 12.77
CA ALA A 217 18.00 -0.27 13.89
C ALA A 217 18.24 -1.74 14.31
N ASN A 218 17.27 -2.62 14.06
CA ASN A 218 17.33 -4.03 14.42
C ASN A 218 17.52 -4.96 13.20
N TYR A 219 17.70 -4.41 12.00
CA TYR A 219 17.78 -5.20 10.78
C TYR A 219 19.14 -5.90 10.65
N LYS A 220 19.08 -7.22 10.53
CA LYS A 220 20.23 -8.07 10.22
C LYS A 220 19.84 -9.11 9.18
N VAL A 221 20.83 -9.59 8.44
CA VAL A 221 20.68 -10.65 7.45
C VAL A 221 21.64 -11.79 7.73
N ASP A 222 21.23 -12.99 7.35
CA ASP A 222 22.08 -14.17 7.39
C ASP A 222 23.07 -14.21 6.20
N ALA A 223 23.84 -15.29 6.10
CA ALA A 223 24.82 -15.49 5.03
C ALA A 223 24.21 -15.57 3.61
N ASN A 224 22.90 -15.81 3.49
CA ASN A 224 22.18 -15.84 2.21
C ASN A 224 21.50 -14.50 1.89
N GLY A 225 21.67 -13.48 2.75
CA GLY A 225 20.99 -12.19 2.60
C GLY A 225 19.52 -12.21 3.01
N ILE A 226 19.06 -13.25 3.72
CA ILE A 226 17.69 -13.34 4.24
C ILE A 226 17.66 -12.70 5.64
N PRO A 227 16.62 -11.91 5.99
CA PRO A 227 16.53 -11.31 7.32
C PRO A 227 16.66 -12.35 8.45
N GLU A 228 17.49 -12.07 9.45
CA GLU A 228 17.59 -12.87 10.67
C GLU A 228 16.27 -12.82 11.47
N LEU A 229 16.10 -13.72 12.45
CA LEU A 229 14.89 -13.74 13.27
C LEU A 229 14.64 -12.37 13.94
N PHE A 230 13.40 -11.89 13.83
CA PHE A 230 12.91 -10.57 14.23
C PHE A 230 13.47 -9.39 13.42
N SER A 231 14.08 -9.65 12.26
CA SER A 231 14.42 -8.63 11.27
C SER A 231 13.37 -8.56 10.16
N THR A 232 13.19 -7.36 9.60
CA THR A 232 12.35 -7.13 8.43
C THR A 232 12.91 -5.99 7.60
N ASN A 233 12.94 -6.13 6.27
CA ASN A 233 13.29 -5.04 5.35
C ASN A 233 12.04 -4.29 4.84
N MET A 234 10.88 -4.45 5.49
CA MET A 234 9.66 -3.70 5.19
C MET A 234 9.83 -2.18 5.22
N PHE A 235 10.88 -1.70 5.91
CA PHE A 235 11.26 -0.29 5.87
C PHE A 235 11.59 0.20 4.45
N GLU A 236 12.07 -0.63 3.53
CA GLU A 236 12.40 -0.21 2.16
C GLU A 236 11.13 0.20 1.37
N LEU A 237 10.06 -0.58 1.53
CA LEU A 237 8.74 -0.26 0.98
C LEU A 237 8.18 0.99 1.66
N ALA A 238 8.27 1.03 2.99
CA ALA A 238 7.76 2.15 3.79
C ALA A 238 8.47 3.47 3.44
N GLU A 239 9.80 3.49 3.31
CA GLU A 239 10.60 4.64 2.90
C GLU A 239 10.25 5.10 1.49
N SER A 240 10.01 4.16 0.58
CA SER A 240 9.54 4.47 -0.78
C SER A 240 8.16 5.13 -0.80
N MET A 241 7.28 4.74 0.14
CA MET A 241 5.91 5.22 0.21
C MET A 241 5.77 6.52 1.03
N LEU A 242 6.58 6.70 2.07
CA LEU A 242 6.42 7.74 3.08
C LEU A 242 6.30 9.16 2.51
N PRO A 243 7.17 9.64 1.59
CA PRO A 243 7.05 10.98 1.02
C PRO A 243 5.73 11.23 0.27
N LEU A 244 5.11 10.15 -0.22
CA LEU A 244 3.86 10.21 -0.96
C LEU A 244 2.62 10.27 -0.06
N ILE A 245 2.72 9.78 1.18
CA ILE A 245 1.55 9.63 2.08
C ILE A 245 1.63 10.46 3.37
N GLU A 246 2.82 10.89 3.80
CA GLU A 246 3.04 11.52 5.11
C GLU A 246 2.18 12.78 5.33
N PRO A 247 2.08 13.75 4.39
CA PRO A 247 1.20 14.91 4.56
C PRO A 247 -0.27 14.58 4.83
N GLU A 248 -0.81 13.53 4.21
CA GLU A 248 -2.19 13.08 4.42
C GLU A 248 -2.33 12.36 5.75
N LEU A 249 -1.36 11.51 6.11
CA LEU A 249 -1.34 10.83 7.41
C LEU A 249 -1.32 11.84 8.56
N LYS A 250 -0.44 12.85 8.52
CA LYS A 250 -0.36 13.90 9.55
C LYS A 250 -1.69 14.66 9.69
N ARG A 251 -2.32 15.01 8.58
CA ARG A 251 -3.65 15.65 8.59
C ARG A 251 -4.72 14.75 9.23
N MET A 252 -4.73 13.46 8.91
CA MET A 252 -5.69 12.53 9.51
C MET A 252 -5.49 12.36 11.02
N VAL A 253 -4.24 12.37 11.51
CA VAL A 253 -3.94 12.32 12.94
C VAL A 253 -4.47 13.57 13.64
N GLU A 254 -4.21 14.76 13.09
CA GLU A 254 -4.67 16.02 13.66
C GLU A 254 -6.20 16.13 13.66
N ASP A 255 -6.86 15.76 12.55
CA ASP A 255 -8.33 15.73 12.47
C ASP A 255 -8.95 14.83 13.54
N ASN A 256 -8.35 13.67 13.79
CA ASN A 256 -8.84 12.74 14.82
C ASN A 256 -8.63 13.34 16.23
N ARG A 257 -7.50 14.00 16.49
CA ARG A 257 -7.24 14.69 17.75
C ARG A 257 -8.27 15.79 18.03
N ILE A 258 -8.63 16.57 17.01
CA ILE A 258 -9.66 17.61 17.11
C ILE A 258 -11.02 16.97 17.43
N ARG A 259 -11.47 15.97 16.66
CA ARG A 259 -12.74 15.27 16.90
C ARG A 259 -12.85 14.66 18.30
N GLU A 260 -11.76 14.05 18.79
CA GLU A 260 -11.73 13.48 20.14
C GLU A 260 -11.84 14.58 21.21
N SER A 261 -11.20 15.74 20.99
CA SER A 261 -11.28 16.87 21.93
C SER A 261 -12.69 17.48 21.98
N GLU A 262 -13.35 17.62 20.82
CA GLU A 262 -14.74 18.09 20.71
C GLU A 262 -15.71 17.12 21.40
N TYR A 263 -15.56 15.82 21.14
CA TYR A 263 -16.36 14.79 21.79
C TYR A 263 -16.23 14.85 23.32
N ARG A 264 -15.00 14.95 23.84
CA ARG A 264 -14.76 15.05 25.29
C ARG A 264 -15.37 16.32 25.88
N ASN A 265 -15.26 17.46 25.20
CA ASN A 265 -15.83 18.72 25.68
C ASN A 265 -17.36 18.70 25.70
N ASN A 266 -18.00 18.07 24.71
CA ASN A 266 -19.45 17.94 24.63
C ASN A 266 -20.05 16.94 25.64
N HIS A 267 -19.23 16.06 26.23
CA HIS A 267 -19.65 15.02 27.17
C HIS A 267 -19.04 15.18 28.57
N LYS A 268 -18.49 16.37 28.92
CA LYS A 268 -18.15 16.66 30.32
C LYS A 268 -19.44 16.74 31.14
N PRO A 269 -19.55 16.00 32.27
CA PRO A 269 -20.68 16.15 33.17
C PRO A 269 -20.72 17.61 33.65
N LYS A 270 -21.90 18.24 33.57
CA LYS A 270 -22.11 19.55 34.20
C LYS A 270 -21.80 19.40 35.68
N GLN A 271 -20.82 20.16 36.18
CA GLN A 271 -20.60 20.27 37.62
C GLN A 271 -21.88 20.87 38.21
N ILE A 272 -22.53 20.11 39.09
CA ILE A 272 -23.66 20.53 39.93
C ILE A 272 -23.08 20.97 41.26
#